data_AF-A0A524DBJ2-F1
#
_entry.id   AF-A0A524DBJ2-F1
#
_cell.length_a   1.000
_cell.length_b   1.000
_cell.length_c   1.000
_cell.angle_alpha   90.00
_cell.angle_beta   90.00
_cell.angle_gamma   90.00
#
_symmetry.space_group_name_H-M   'P 1'
#
loop_
_entity.id
_entity.type
_entity.pdbx_description
1 polymer ?
#
loop_
_entity_poly.entity_id
_entity_poly.type
_entity_poly.pdbx_seq_one_letter_code
_entity_poly.pdbx_strand_id
1 'polypeptide(L)'
;MENSFTNKGNQEDLYDSNWQLINISNVDDKIIKRLLNKLKLGISDDFFLSFESLIKIGKKGKKEIVSIMKENDLDPFVKEILFFLLKLIDNKEIQKPLLYRLFNPDFIMRARTIMEINDRGIEKYFKYVIPLIDDPDDSCRWAALQLLISHGLIEKNPIIKHHLKEHLKLEKNQVIKDKIREIIQ
;
A
#
# COMPACT_ATOMS: atom_id res chain seq x y z
N MET A 1 29.38 -36.57 36.26
CA MET A 1 30.15 -35.39 35.79
C MET A 1 29.26 -34.66 34.81
N GLU A 2 28.56 -33.66 35.36
CA GLU A 2 27.88 -32.63 34.59
C GLU A 2 28.93 -31.79 33.85
N ASN A 3 28.61 -31.36 32.64
CA ASN A 3 28.93 -30.01 32.22
C ASN A 3 27.90 -29.55 31.19
N SER A 4 27.01 -28.73 31.72
CA SER A 4 26.09 -27.84 31.04
C SER A 4 26.86 -26.78 30.24
N PHE A 5 26.51 -26.61 28.98
CA PHE A 5 26.73 -25.35 28.27
C PHE A 5 25.37 -24.84 27.80
N THR A 6 24.76 -24.04 28.68
CA THR A 6 23.68 -23.13 28.35
C THR A 6 24.23 -22.03 27.44
N ASN A 7 23.77 -21.97 26.19
CA ASN A 7 23.91 -20.75 25.39
C ASN A 7 22.52 -20.15 25.22
N LYS A 8 22.13 -19.32 26.20
CA LYS A 8 21.05 -18.35 26.07
C LYS A 8 21.60 -17.19 25.23
N GLY A 9 21.38 -17.27 23.93
CA GLY A 9 21.52 -16.13 23.03
C GLY A 9 20.13 -15.54 22.78
N ASN A 10 19.85 -14.42 23.44
CA ASN A 10 18.62 -13.64 23.30
C ASN A 10 18.33 -13.36 21.81
N GLN A 11 17.20 -13.88 21.31
CA GLN A 11 16.53 -13.44 20.08
C GLN A 11 15.27 -12.63 20.40
N GLU A 12 15.20 -12.05 21.59
CA GLU A 12 14.35 -10.91 21.89
C GLU A 12 15.26 -9.70 21.70
N ASP A 13 15.02 -8.88 20.66
CA ASP A 13 15.42 -7.45 20.56
C ASP A 13 15.47 -6.91 19.11
N LEU A 14 14.51 -7.23 18.23
CA LEU A 14 14.42 -6.54 16.91
C LEU A 14 13.00 -6.39 16.34
N TYR A 15 11.97 -6.34 17.18
CA TYR A 15 10.61 -5.95 16.78
C TYR A 15 9.94 -5.13 17.89
N ASP A 16 10.50 -3.97 18.23
CA ASP A 16 9.69 -2.95 18.90
C ASP A 16 8.65 -2.45 17.89
N SER A 17 7.50 -3.08 17.95
CA SER A 17 6.45 -2.86 17.00
C SER A 17 5.15 -2.81 17.80
N ASN A 18 4.62 -1.60 17.88
CA ASN A 18 3.34 -1.25 18.50
C ASN A 18 2.14 -1.88 17.75
N TRP A 19 2.27 -3.13 17.29
CA TRP A 19 1.21 -3.92 16.68
C TRP A 19 0.23 -4.33 17.77
N GLN A 20 -0.84 -3.55 17.91
CA GLN A 20 -1.96 -3.96 18.73
C GLN A 20 -2.78 -5.00 17.97
N LEU A 21 -2.55 -6.28 18.28
CA LEU A 21 -3.44 -7.36 17.89
C LEU A 21 -4.77 -7.17 18.64
N ILE A 22 -5.80 -6.76 17.92
CA ILE A 22 -7.14 -6.53 18.47
C ILE A 22 -8.05 -7.66 18.00
N ASN A 23 -8.78 -8.29 18.92
CA ASN A 23 -9.83 -9.24 18.57
C ASN A 23 -10.95 -8.52 17.80
N ILE A 24 -11.41 -9.08 16.67
CA ILE A 24 -12.47 -8.51 15.83
C ILE A 24 -13.76 -8.24 16.63
N SER A 25 -14.03 -9.03 17.67
CA SER A 25 -15.16 -8.80 18.59
C SER A 25 -15.10 -7.40 19.23
N ASN A 26 -13.90 -6.93 19.54
CA ASN A 26 -13.62 -5.69 20.26
C ASN A 26 -13.46 -4.47 19.32
N VAL A 27 -13.50 -4.68 18.01
CA VAL A 27 -13.46 -3.58 17.03
C VAL A 27 -14.77 -2.81 17.11
N ASP A 28 -14.74 -1.50 17.32
CA ASP A 28 -15.93 -0.64 17.30
C ASP A 28 -15.89 0.34 16.10
N ASP A 29 -16.95 1.12 15.93
CA ASP A 29 -17.05 2.11 14.86
C ASP A 29 -15.89 3.14 14.93
N LYS A 30 -15.37 3.42 16.12
CA LYS A 30 -14.24 4.36 16.32
C LYS A 30 -12.94 3.79 15.77
N ILE A 31 -12.64 2.51 16.02
CA ILE A 31 -11.49 1.82 15.44
C ILE A 31 -11.60 1.79 13.91
N ILE A 32 -12.78 1.46 13.38
CA ILE A 32 -13.02 1.41 11.94
C ILE A 32 -12.80 2.79 11.30
N LYS A 33 -13.33 3.86 11.89
CA LYS A 33 -13.08 5.24 11.44
C LYS A 33 -11.60 5.61 11.46
N ARG A 34 -10.86 5.18 12.49
CA ARG A 34 -9.41 5.40 12.57
C ARG A 34 -8.67 4.74 11.41
N LEU A 35 -8.98 3.49 11.10
CA LEU A 35 -8.38 2.77 9.96
C LEU A 35 -8.72 3.46 8.63
N LEU A 36 -9.97 3.88 8.46
CA LEU A 36 -10.39 4.60 7.25
C LEU A 36 -9.69 5.96 7.11
N ASN A 37 -9.46 6.67 8.21
CA ASN A 37 -8.68 7.91 8.18
C ASN A 37 -7.24 7.67 7.74
N LYS A 38 -6.61 6.55 8.11
CA LYS A 38 -5.27 6.19 7.62
C LYS A 38 -5.25 5.98 6.10
N LEU A 39 -6.31 5.42 5.51
CA LEU A 39 -6.42 5.33 4.06
C LEU A 39 -6.48 6.69 3.36
N LYS A 40 -7.04 7.72 4.02
CA LYS A 40 -7.15 9.08 3.48
C LYS A 40 -5.84 9.88 3.53
N LEU A 41 -4.90 9.49 4.39
CA LEU A 41 -3.64 10.23 4.56
C LEU A 41 -2.62 9.95 3.45
N GLY A 42 -2.88 8.98 2.57
CA GLY A 42 -1.99 8.60 1.48
C GLY A 42 -1.21 7.31 1.76
N ILE A 43 -0.36 6.93 0.80
CA ILE A 43 0.44 5.71 0.85
C ILE A 43 1.45 5.79 2.01
N SER A 44 1.44 4.76 2.85
CA SER A 44 2.25 4.63 4.07
C SER A 44 2.13 3.21 4.62
N ASP A 45 2.95 2.83 5.60
CA ASP A 45 2.76 1.55 6.28
C ASP A 45 1.35 1.46 6.89
N ASP A 46 0.91 2.52 7.58
CA ASP A 46 -0.42 2.63 8.16
C ASP A 46 -1.55 2.43 7.13
N PHE A 47 -1.34 2.85 5.89
CA PHE A 47 -2.30 2.64 4.80
C PHE A 47 -2.47 1.15 4.52
N PHE A 48 -1.39 0.41 4.28
CA PHE A 48 -1.47 -1.01 3.91
C PHE A 48 -2.03 -1.87 5.04
N LEU A 49 -1.66 -1.54 6.28
CA LEU A 49 -2.16 -2.22 7.47
C LEU A 49 -3.63 -1.96 7.68
N SER A 50 -4.06 -0.72 7.50
CA SER A 50 -5.47 -0.36 7.60
C SER A 50 -6.29 -1.01 6.50
N PHE A 51 -5.74 -1.08 5.28
CA PHE A 51 -6.35 -1.76 4.15
C PHE A 51 -6.59 -3.25 4.47
N GLU A 52 -5.56 -3.97 4.92
CA GLU A 52 -5.67 -5.38 5.29
C GLU A 52 -6.61 -5.59 6.49
N SER A 53 -6.54 -4.71 7.50
CA SER A 53 -7.39 -4.77 8.69
C SER A 53 -8.87 -4.61 8.34
N LEU A 54 -9.21 -3.69 7.44
CA LEU A 54 -10.59 -3.49 6.99
C LEU A 54 -11.15 -4.70 6.24
N ILE A 55 -10.29 -5.41 5.48
CA ILE A 55 -10.66 -6.69 4.86
C ILE A 55 -10.96 -7.74 5.92
N LYS A 56 -10.10 -7.88 6.93
CA LYS A 56 -10.26 -8.83 8.04
C LYS A 56 -11.50 -8.53 8.90
N ILE A 57 -11.81 -7.25 9.13
CA ILE A 57 -13.04 -6.80 9.84
C ILE A 57 -14.30 -7.19 9.05
N GLY A 58 -14.23 -7.16 7.73
CA GLY A 58 -15.29 -7.67 6.86
C GLY A 58 -16.59 -6.86 6.98
N LYS A 59 -17.72 -7.59 7.07
CA LYS A 59 -19.07 -7.00 7.03
C LYS A 59 -19.31 -5.92 8.09
N LYS A 60 -18.62 -6.01 9.24
CA LYS A 60 -18.72 -5.04 10.34
C LYS A 60 -18.28 -3.63 9.94
N GLY A 61 -17.34 -3.50 8.99
CA GLY A 61 -16.83 -2.22 8.50
C GLY A 61 -17.68 -1.54 7.43
N LYS A 62 -18.65 -2.24 6.82
CA LYS A 62 -19.36 -1.74 5.62
C LYS A 62 -20.10 -0.43 5.84
N LYS A 63 -20.78 -0.29 6.99
CA LYS A 63 -21.57 0.91 7.32
C LYS A 63 -20.69 2.16 7.28
N GLU A 64 -19.52 2.08 7.92
CA GLU A 64 -18.59 3.21 7.99
C GLU A 64 -17.90 3.48 6.65
N ILE A 65 -17.53 2.43 5.90
CA ILE A 65 -17.00 2.60 4.53
C ILE A 65 -18.01 3.35 3.65
N VAL A 66 -19.28 2.93 3.66
CA VAL A 66 -20.36 3.59 2.90
C VAL A 66 -20.58 5.01 3.36
N SER A 67 -20.44 5.30 4.66
CA SER A 67 -20.56 6.65 5.21
C SER A 67 -19.48 7.57 4.63
N ILE A 68 -18.22 7.13 4.63
CA ILE A 68 -17.10 7.93 4.12
C ILE A 68 -17.19 8.16 2.61
N MET A 69 -17.67 7.17 1.85
CA MET A 69 -17.85 7.32 0.40
C MET A 69 -18.84 8.41 -0.02
N LYS A 70 -19.66 8.92 0.92
CA LYS A 70 -20.60 10.03 0.70
C LYS A 70 -19.99 11.41 0.98
N GLU A 71 -18.75 11.48 1.47
CA GLU A 71 -18.03 12.75 1.62
C GLU A 71 -17.75 13.36 0.24
N ASN A 72 -17.99 14.66 0.09
CA ASN A 72 -17.87 15.35 -1.21
C ASN A 72 -16.42 15.46 -1.68
N ASP A 73 -15.48 15.70 -0.77
CA ASP A 73 -14.06 15.98 -1.07
C ASP A 73 -13.18 14.73 -0.92
N LEU A 74 -13.77 13.53 -1.05
CA LEU A 74 -13.00 12.29 -0.94
C LEU A 74 -12.13 12.11 -2.19
N ASP A 75 -10.83 11.94 -1.96
CA ASP A 75 -9.85 11.66 -3.01
C ASP A 75 -10.31 10.51 -3.94
N PRO A 76 -10.26 10.69 -5.27
CA PRO A 76 -10.72 9.67 -6.22
C PRO A 76 -10.04 8.31 -6.10
N PHE A 77 -8.74 8.28 -5.79
CA PHE A 77 -8.01 7.04 -5.56
C PHE A 77 -8.53 6.36 -4.28
N VAL A 78 -8.68 7.10 -3.19
CA VAL A 78 -9.25 6.56 -1.94
C VAL A 78 -10.66 6.01 -2.18
N LYS A 79 -11.50 6.71 -2.95
CA LYS A 79 -12.86 6.26 -3.30
C LYS A 79 -12.85 4.93 -4.06
N GLU A 80 -11.92 4.75 -5.00
CA GLU A 80 -11.71 3.48 -5.72
C GLU A 80 -11.26 2.34 -4.79
N ILE A 81 -10.38 2.63 -3.83
CA ILE A 81 -9.95 1.69 -2.80
C ILE A 81 -11.12 1.24 -1.92
N LEU A 82 -11.94 2.20 -1.45
CA LEU A 82 -13.13 1.88 -0.66
C LEU A 82 -14.16 1.06 -1.44
N PHE A 83 -14.38 1.38 -2.71
CA PHE A 83 -15.23 0.59 -3.58
C PHE A 83 -14.70 -0.83 -3.78
N PHE A 84 -13.39 -0.99 -3.91
CA PHE A 84 -12.76 -2.30 -3.97
C PHE A 84 -12.94 -3.09 -2.67
N LEU A 85 -12.72 -2.47 -1.51
CA LEU A 85 -12.95 -3.09 -0.20
C LEU A 85 -14.39 -3.60 -0.06
N LEU A 86 -15.38 -2.77 -0.41
CA LEU A 86 -16.79 -3.18 -0.37
C LEU A 86 -17.06 -4.42 -1.23
N LYS A 87 -16.55 -4.44 -2.47
CA LYS A 87 -16.68 -5.60 -3.37
C LYS A 87 -16.05 -6.86 -2.78
N LEU A 88 -14.88 -6.73 -2.17
CA LEU A 88 -14.14 -7.86 -1.60
C LEU A 88 -14.86 -8.41 -0.36
N ILE A 89 -15.42 -7.53 0.47
CA ILE A 89 -16.24 -7.89 1.64
C ILE A 89 -17.54 -8.59 1.21
N ASP A 90 -18.17 -8.13 0.13
CA ASP A 90 -19.48 -8.65 -0.31
C ASP A 90 -19.39 -9.97 -1.06
N ASN A 91 -18.47 -10.05 -2.02
CA ASN A 91 -18.46 -11.17 -2.93
C ASN A 91 -17.59 -12.32 -2.42
N LYS A 92 -16.72 -12.09 -1.41
CA LYS A 92 -15.62 -13.01 -1.03
C LYS A 92 -14.78 -13.50 -2.23
N GLU A 93 -14.96 -12.91 -3.40
CA GLU A 93 -14.37 -13.37 -4.63
C GLU A 93 -13.04 -12.65 -4.82
N ILE A 94 -11.98 -13.46 -4.82
CA ILE A 94 -10.59 -13.11 -5.07
C ILE A 94 -10.40 -12.79 -6.58
N GLN A 95 -11.39 -12.21 -7.26
CA GLN A 95 -11.31 -11.92 -8.70
C GLN A 95 -10.38 -10.74 -9.03
N LYS A 96 -9.82 -10.05 -8.01
CA LYS A 96 -8.74 -9.07 -8.18
C LYS A 96 -7.56 -9.38 -7.25
N PRO A 97 -6.90 -10.54 -7.40
CA PRO A 97 -5.81 -10.93 -6.51
C PRO A 97 -4.66 -9.93 -6.60
N LEU A 98 -4.42 -9.34 -7.78
CA LEU A 98 -3.38 -8.34 -7.97
C LEU A 98 -3.62 -7.07 -7.13
N LEU A 99 -4.86 -6.57 -7.04
CA LEU A 99 -5.12 -5.35 -6.28
C LEU A 99 -4.97 -5.58 -4.77
N TYR A 100 -5.38 -6.76 -4.29
CA TYR A 100 -5.11 -7.16 -2.92
C TYR A 100 -3.61 -7.26 -2.63
N ARG A 101 -2.84 -7.87 -3.54
CA ARG A 101 -1.38 -8.00 -3.39
C ARG A 101 -0.64 -6.66 -3.53
N LEU A 102 -1.14 -5.73 -4.35
CA LEU A 102 -0.58 -4.37 -4.52
C LEU A 102 -0.62 -3.54 -3.23
N PHE A 103 -1.59 -3.81 -2.34
CA PHE A 103 -1.75 -3.09 -1.08
C PHE A 103 -1.56 -4.01 0.14
N ASN A 104 -0.82 -5.11 -0.05
CA ASN A 104 -0.47 -5.99 1.04
C ASN A 104 0.52 -5.30 2.00
N PRO A 105 0.44 -5.52 3.33
CA PRO A 105 1.44 -5.02 4.26
C PRO A 105 2.88 -5.47 3.95
N ASP A 106 3.05 -6.66 3.39
CA ASP A 106 4.35 -7.17 2.93
C ASP A 106 4.81 -6.46 1.65
N PHE A 107 5.87 -5.66 1.76
CA PHE A 107 6.44 -4.94 0.63
C PHE A 107 7.00 -5.87 -0.46
N ILE A 108 7.47 -7.07 -0.12
CA ILE A 108 7.95 -8.04 -1.11
C ILE A 108 6.80 -8.45 -2.02
N MET A 109 5.61 -8.65 -1.44
CA MET A 109 4.40 -8.96 -2.19
C MET A 109 3.98 -7.79 -3.10
N ARG A 110 4.04 -6.56 -2.60
CA ARG A 110 3.74 -5.35 -3.39
C ARG A 110 4.70 -5.21 -4.57
N ALA A 111 6.02 -5.20 -4.32
CA ALA A 111 7.05 -5.06 -5.34
C ALA A 111 6.92 -6.13 -6.44
N ARG A 112 6.79 -7.42 -6.07
CA ARG A 112 6.58 -8.51 -7.04
C ARG A 112 5.30 -8.34 -7.86
N THR A 113 4.25 -7.80 -7.25
CA THR A 113 2.99 -7.57 -7.94
C THR A 113 3.10 -6.43 -8.94
N ILE A 114 3.82 -5.36 -8.60
CA ILE A 114 4.10 -4.27 -9.54
C ILE A 114 4.91 -4.81 -10.74
N MET A 115 5.95 -5.61 -10.48
CA MET A 115 6.74 -6.26 -11.53
C MET A 115 5.88 -7.17 -12.42
N GLU A 116 5.03 -8.01 -11.83
CA GLU A 116 4.11 -8.88 -12.58
C GLU A 116 3.15 -8.07 -13.48
N ILE A 117 2.64 -6.93 -12.99
CA ILE A 117 1.80 -6.02 -13.78
C ILE A 117 2.59 -5.38 -14.93
N ASN A 118 3.83 -4.98 -14.67
CA ASN A 118 4.71 -4.38 -15.68
C ASN A 118 5.03 -5.37 -16.80
N ASP A 119 5.52 -6.56 -16.44
CA ASP A 119 6.00 -7.59 -17.37
C ASP A 119 4.88 -8.10 -18.28
N ARG A 120 3.65 -8.16 -17.75
CA ARG A 120 2.46 -8.60 -18.50
C ARG A 120 1.69 -7.47 -19.16
N GLY A 121 2.08 -6.21 -18.95
CA GLY A 121 1.39 -5.04 -19.51
C GLY A 121 -0.08 -4.93 -19.10
N ILE A 122 -0.41 -5.20 -17.83
CA ILE A 122 -1.81 -5.23 -17.37
C ILE A 122 -2.32 -3.81 -17.07
N GLU A 123 -2.58 -3.03 -18.12
CA GLU A 123 -2.84 -1.58 -18.07
C GLU A 123 -3.94 -1.16 -17.08
N LYS A 124 -4.99 -1.98 -16.90
CA LYS A 124 -6.09 -1.70 -15.96
C LYS A 124 -5.62 -1.50 -14.51
N TYR A 125 -4.39 -1.92 -14.17
CA TYR A 125 -3.81 -1.72 -12.85
C TYR A 125 -2.87 -0.51 -12.73
N PHE A 126 -2.46 0.13 -13.83
CA PHE A 126 -1.48 1.22 -13.79
C PHE A 126 -1.93 2.37 -12.88
N LYS A 127 -3.23 2.71 -12.90
CA LYS A 127 -3.80 3.73 -12.01
C LYS A 127 -3.63 3.43 -10.52
N TYR A 128 -3.50 2.16 -10.13
CA TYR A 128 -3.25 1.74 -8.75
C TYR A 128 -1.76 1.63 -8.41
N VAL A 129 -0.89 1.51 -9.42
CA VAL A 129 0.57 1.52 -9.24
C VAL A 129 1.11 2.94 -9.11
N ILE A 130 0.51 3.92 -9.79
CA ILE A 130 0.99 5.32 -9.74
C ILE A 130 1.21 5.82 -8.30
N PRO A 131 0.27 5.67 -7.34
CA PRO A 131 0.50 6.13 -5.97
C PRO A 131 1.66 5.40 -5.24
N LEU A 132 2.07 4.22 -5.71
CA LEU A 132 3.17 3.44 -5.10
C LEU A 132 4.56 3.99 -5.44
N ILE A 133 4.66 5.11 -6.17
CA ILE A 133 5.88 5.91 -6.20
C ILE A 133 6.18 6.55 -4.84
N ASP A 134 5.17 6.71 -3.98
CA ASP A 134 5.29 7.16 -2.60
C ASP A 134 5.35 5.98 -1.60
N ASP A 135 5.53 4.74 -2.07
CA ASP A 135 5.59 3.57 -1.17
C ASP A 135 6.71 3.75 -0.12
N PRO A 136 6.49 3.42 1.17
CA PRO A 136 7.52 3.47 2.20
C PRO A 136 8.76 2.64 1.85
N ASP A 137 8.59 1.54 1.11
CA ASP A 137 9.66 0.64 0.70
C ASP A 137 10.27 1.04 -0.65
N ASP A 138 11.60 1.06 -0.72
CA ASP A 138 12.32 1.53 -1.92
C ASP A 138 12.24 0.55 -3.10
N SER A 139 12.11 -0.75 -2.84
CA SER A 139 11.92 -1.75 -3.89
C SER A 139 10.56 -1.58 -4.57
N CYS A 140 9.53 -1.22 -3.81
CA CYS A 140 8.22 -0.88 -4.35
C CYS A 140 8.26 0.41 -5.19
N ARG A 141 8.89 1.48 -4.68
CA ARG A 141 9.06 2.74 -5.43
C ARG A 141 9.84 2.53 -6.72
N TRP A 142 10.91 1.73 -6.68
CA TRP A 142 11.69 1.38 -7.86
C TRP A 142 10.85 0.62 -8.89
N ALA A 143 10.12 -0.41 -8.47
CA ALA A 143 9.25 -1.18 -9.36
C ALA A 143 8.16 -0.30 -9.99
N ALA A 144 7.55 0.60 -9.21
CA ALA A 144 6.57 1.55 -9.72
C ALA A 144 7.19 2.48 -10.78
N LEU A 145 8.35 3.06 -10.49
CA LEU A 145 9.08 3.93 -11.42
C LEU A 145 9.42 3.19 -12.73
N GLN A 146 9.90 1.94 -12.65
CA GLN A 146 10.20 1.13 -13.84
C GLN A 146 8.96 0.88 -14.71
N LEU A 147 7.80 0.64 -14.11
CA LEU A 147 6.54 0.52 -14.85
C LEU A 147 6.18 1.83 -15.56
N LEU A 148 6.30 2.97 -14.87
CA LEU A 148 6.01 4.27 -15.47
C LEU A 148 6.88 4.54 -16.70
N ILE A 149 8.17 4.20 -16.65
CA ILE A 149 9.12 4.33 -17.77
C ILE A 149 8.77 3.36 -18.90
N SER A 150 8.62 2.07 -18.58
CA SER A 150 8.44 1.01 -19.58
C SER A 150 7.19 1.20 -20.44
N HIS A 151 6.16 1.83 -19.87
CA HIS A 151 4.88 2.09 -20.54
C HIS A 151 4.73 3.57 -21.00
N GLY A 152 5.78 4.38 -20.86
CA GLY A 152 5.82 5.79 -21.26
C GLY A 152 4.74 6.65 -20.60
N LEU A 153 4.42 6.36 -19.34
CA LEU A 153 3.32 7.01 -18.61
C LEU A 153 3.69 8.43 -18.17
N ILE A 154 4.97 8.71 -17.99
CA ILE A 154 5.48 10.01 -17.51
C ILE A 154 5.26 11.09 -18.59
N GLU A 155 5.44 10.70 -19.85
CA GLU A 155 5.33 11.52 -21.06
C GLU A 155 3.87 11.70 -21.46
N LYS A 156 3.05 10.65 -21.28
CA LYS A 156 1.61 10.66 -21.55
C LYS A 156 0.81 11.47 -20.53
N ASN A 157 1.33 11.66 -19.30
CA ASN A 157 0.59 12.30 -18.22
C ASN A 157 1.46 13.32 -17.45
N PRO A 158 1.30 14.64 -17.72
CA PRO A 158 2.03 15.70 -17.02
C PRO A 158 1.85 15.70 -15.51
N ILE A 159 0.73 15.19 -14.99
CA ILE A 159 0.48 15.08 -13.55
C ILE A 159 1.47 14.10 -12.91
N ILE A 160 1.79 12.99 -13.59
CA ILE A 160 2.80 12.03 -13.13
C ILE A 160 4.18 12.70 -13.11
N LYS A 161 4.55 13.43 -14.17
CA LYS A 161 5.82 14.17 -14.22
C LYS A 161 5.91 15.22 -13.09
N HIS A 162 4.83 15.93 -12.81
CA HIS A 162 4.77 16.87 -11.69
C HIS A 162 4.92 16.16 -10.34
N HIS A 163 4.20 15.06 -10.14
CA HIS A 163 4.29 14.30 -8.90
C HIS A 163 5.71 13.74 -8.66
N LEU A 164 6.39 13.23 -9.69
CA LEU A 164 7.79 12.80 -9.60
C LEU A 164 8.74 13.95 -9.20
N LYS A 165 8.48 15.19 -9.63
CA LYS A 165 9.25 16.38 -9.20
C LYS A 165 9.06 16.67 -7.70
N GLU A 166 7.85 16.49 -7.19
CA GLU A 166 7.58 16.65 -5.77
C GLU A 166 8.20 15.51 -4.96
N HIS A 167 8.03 14.26 -5.40
CA HIS A 167 8.64 13.08 -4.77
C HIS A 167 10.17 13.15 -4.70
N LEU A 168 10.83 13.70 -5.73
CA LEU A 168 12.29 13.87 -5.75
C LEU A 168 12.82 14.65 -4.53
N LYS A 169 12.02 15.56 -3.97
CA LYS A 169 12.38 16.36 -2.78
C LYS A 169 12.41 15.50 -1.50
N LEU A 170 11.64 14.41 -1.49
CA LEU A 170 11.41 13.54 -0.33
C LEU A 170 12.19 12.22 -0.41
N GLU A 171 12.49 11.73 -1.63
CA GLU A 171 13.18 10.46 -1.84
C GLU A 171 14.52 10.41 -1.10
N LYS A 172 14.83 9.29 -0.45
CA LYS A 172 16.09 9.09 0.29
C LYS A 172 17.05 8.17 -0.44
N ASN A 173 16.54 7.24 -1.23
CA ASN A 173 17.35 6.31 -2.02
C ASN A 173 17.99 7.06 -3.20
N GLN A 174 19.32 7.07 -3.24
CA GLN A 174 20.09 7.82 -4.24
C GLN A 174 19.90 7.28 -5.66
N VAL A 175 19.76 5.96 -5.82
CA VAL A 175 19.54 5.33 -7.13
C VAL A 175 18.22 5.78 -7.73
N ILE A 176 17.16 5.80 -6.91
CA ILE A 176 15.84 6.28 -7.33
C ILE A 176 15.90 7.78 -7.66
N LYS A 177 16.55 8.59 -6.82
CA LYS A 177 16.75 10.04 -7.06
C LYS A 177 17.41 10.31 -8.41
N ASP A 178 18.52 9.63 -8.69
CA ASP A 178 19.28 9.85 -9.92
C ASP A 178 18.48 9.40 -11.14
N LYS A 179 17.76 8.28 -11.04
CA LYS A 179 16.86 7.84 -12.12
C LYS A 179 15.73 8.82 -12.37
N ILE A 180 15.09 9.36 -11.33
CA ILE A 180 14.04 10.38 -11.49
C ILE A 180 14.61 11.62 -12.18
N ARG A 181 15.79 12.12 -11.77
CA ARG A 181 16.45 13.28 -12.40
C ARG A 181 16.68 13.09 -13.90
N GLU A 182 17.16 11.91 -14.30
CA GLU A 182 17.40 11.56 -15.71
C GLU A 182 16.11 11.68 -16.55
N ILE A 183 14.96 11.29 -15.98
CA ILE A 183 13.68 11.23 -16.70
C ILE A 183 12.97 12.59 -16.73
N ILE A 184 13.07 13.37 -15.66
CA ILE A 184 12.32 14.64 -15.54
C ILE A 184 13.01 15.84 -16.16
N GLN A 185 14.32 15.75 -16.45
CA GLN A 185 15.08 16.74 -17.23
C GLN A 185 14.42 16.97 -18.59
#